data_AF-X0WP16-F1
#
_entry.id   AF-X0WP16-F1
#
_cell.length_a   1.000
_cell.length_b   1.000
_cell.length_c   1.000
_cell.angle_alpha   90.00
_cell.angle_beta   90.00
_cell.angle_gamma   90.00
#
_symmetry.space_group_name_H-M   'P 1'
#
loop_
_entity.id
_entity.type
_entity.pdbx_description
1 polymer ?
#
loop_
_entity_poly.entity_id
_entity_poly.type
_entity_poly.pdbx_seq_one_letter_code
_entity_poly.pdbx_strand_id
1 'polypeptide(L)'
;MNNNSGFKRILLVNLPILTGRYTIPDFPPIGIGYLSQTLAQEGIEHDVVDMMLGYKVDDVILMIKKHHYDLVGFSLLTYQYLSSYDIITAIKNKIPSIRIIVGGPHVSTFREEVLRECDAIDFGVVMEGEIVLRDICKGELSYQNIPGLIYRTQNEIK
;
A
#
# COMPACT_ATOMS: atom_id res chain seq x y z
N MET A 1 -20.60 5.83 16.38
CA MET A 1 -19.29 6.17 15.78
C MET A 1 -18.42 4.93 15.96
N ASN A 2 -18.32 4.08 14.94
CA ASN A 2 -17.37 2.96 14.98
C ASN A 2 -15.99 3.58 14.71
N ASN A 3 -15.26 3.89 15.77
CA ASN A 3 -13.84 4.24 15.66
C ASN A 3 -13.13 2.98 15.15
N ASN A 4 -12.65 3.02 13.91
CA ASN A 4 -11.70 2.04 13.44
C ASN A 4 -10.38 2.32 14.19
N SER A 5 -9.74 1.27 14.71
CA SER A 5 -8.38 1.43 15.24
C SER A 5 -7.47 1.83 14.07
N GLY A 6 -6.90 3.03 14.12
CA GLY A 6 -5.95 3.52 13.13
C GLY A 6 -4.66 2.69 13.06
N PHE A 7 -3.85 2.95 12.03
CA PHE A 7 -2.56 2.33 11.79
C PHE A 7 -1.43 3.18 12.38
N LYS A 8 -0.50 2.52 13.07
CA LYS A 8 0.54 3.19 13.85
C LYS A 8 1.92 3.05 13.25
N ARG A 9 2.19 1.95 12.51
CA ARG A 9 3.51 1.70 11.94
C ARG A 9 3.42 1.19 10.51
N ILE A 10 3.79 2.04 9.56
CA ILE A 10 3.56 1.82 8.15
C ILE A 10 4.85 1.52 7.40
N LEU A 11 4.79 0.55 6.49
CA LEU A 11 5.86 0.33 5.51
C LEU A 11 5.40 0.77 4.13
N LEU A 12 6.08 1.73 3.53
CA LEU A 12 5.85 2.11 2.13
C LEU A 12 6.87 1.37 1.25
N VAL A 13 6.39 0.66 0.23
CA VAL A 13 7.23 -0.18 -0.62
C VAL A 13 7.13 0.28 -2.08
N ASN A 14 8.28 0.67 -2.65
CA ASN A 14 8.42 0.79 -4.10
C ASN A 14 8.65 -0.60 -4.68
N LEU A 15 7.75 -1.03 -5.57
CA LEU A 15 7.81 -2.35 -6.19
C LEU A 15 8.84 -2.37 -7.34
N PRO A 16 9.47 -3.53 -7.58
CA PRO A 16 10.49 -3.63 -8.61
C PRO A 16 9.88 -3.68 -10.01
N ILE A 17 10.53 -3.01 -10.94
CA ILE A 17 10.26 -3.07 -12.37
C ILE A 17 11.00 -4.24 -12.99
N LEU A 18 10.29 -5.35 -13.19
CA LEU A 18 10.91 -6.61 -13.64
C LEU A 18 11.12 -6.68 -15.16
N THR A 19 10.37 -5.89 -15.94
CA THR A 19 10.43 -5.89 -17.40
C THR A 19 10.34 -4.48 -17.97
N GLY A 20 10.87 -4.28 -19.18
CA GLY A 20 10.81 -3.00 -19.90
C GLY A 20 12.11 -2.20 -19.85
N ARG A 21 12.02 -0.88 -20.13
CA ARG A 21 13.18 0.02 -20.25
C ARG A 21 13.63 0.67 -18.95
N TYR A 22 12.85 0.55 -17.88
CA TYR A 22 13.06 1.22 -16.59
C TYR A 22 13.36 0.21 -15.47
N THR A 23 14.21 -0.77 -15.75
CA THR A 23 14.59 -1.83 -14.78
C THR A 23 15.74 -1.40 -13.84
N ILE A 24 16.26 -0.19 -14.03
CA ILE A 24 17.31 0.43 -13.22
C ILE A 24 16.71 1.55 -12.35
N PRO A 25 17.15 1.73 -11.10
CA PRO A 25 16.68 2.77 -10.19
C PRO A 25 17.24 4.14 -10.60
N ASP A 26 16.73 4.71 -11.69
CA ASP A 26 17.26 5.96 -12.26
C ASP A 26 16.79 7.20 -11.49
N PHE A 27 15.68 7.10 -10.77
CA PHE A 27 15.08 8.22 -10.03
C PHE A 27 14.48 7.73 -8.71
N PRO A 28 14.55 8.55 -7.65
CA PRO A 28 13.86 8.25 -6.40
C PRO A 28 12.33 8.21 -6.64
N PRO A 29 11.58 7.36 -5.91
CA PRO A 29 10.13 7.29 -6.03
C PRO A 29 9.48 8.51 -5.33
N ILE A 30 9.38 9.63 -6.05
CA ILE A 30 8.93 10.93 -5.51
C ILE A 30 7.55 10.83 -4.85
N GLY A 31 6.60 10.09 -5.44
CA GLY A 31 5.27 9.89 -4.85
C GLY A 31 5.32 9.26 -3.45
N ILE A 32 6.19 8.28 -3.24
CA ILE A 32 6.43 7.71 -1.90
C ILE A 32 7.05 8.74 -0.96
N GLY A 33 7.89 9.64 -1.47
CA GLY A 33 8.41 10.78 -0.71
C GLY A 33 7.31 11.70 -0.17
N TYR A 34 6.30 12.04 -0.97
CA TYR A 34 5.15 12.83 -0.52
C TYR A 34 4.30 12.09 0.53
N LEU A 35 4.08 10.78 0.35
CA LEU A 35 3.40 9.95 1.34
C LEU A 35 4.19 9.89 2.65
N SER A 36 5.51 9.71 2.58
CA SER A 36 6.42 9.70 3.73
C SER A 36 6.39 11.05 4.46
N GLN A 37 6.46 12.16 3.75
CA GLN A 37 6.32 13.49 4.34
C GLN A 37 4.98 13.65 5.07
N THR A 38 3.89 13.19 4.45
CA THR A 38 2.54 13.28 5.05
C THR A 38 2.46 12.50 6.36
N LEU A 39 2.97 11.26 6.38
CA LEU A 39 3.04 10.45 7.61
C LEU A 39 3.92 11.11 8.67
N ALA A 40 5.06 11.69 8.28
CA ALA A 40 5.97 12.38 9.19
C ALA A 40 5.31 13.61 9.86
N GLN A 41 4.58 14.42 9.08
CA GLN A 41 3.87 15.61 9.59
C GLN A 41 2.80 15.26 10.64
N GLU A 42 2.24 14.06 10.54
CA GLU A 42 1.18 13.57 11.42
C GLU A 42 1.72 12.75 12.59
N GLY A 43 3.06 12.65 12.72
CA GLY A 43 3.71 11.91 13.80
C GLY A 43 3.52 10.40 13.71
N ILE A 44 3.22 9.88 12.51
CA ILE A 44 2.97 8.46 12.28
C ILE A 44 4.28 7.76 11.93
N GLU A 45 4.64 6.73 12.70
CA GLU A 45 5.88 5.96 12.45
C GLU A 45 5.80 5.24 11.11
N HIS A 46 6.84 5.38 10.31
CA HIS A 46 6.90 4.72 9.02
C HIS A 46 8.33 4.51 8.53
N ASP A 47 8.47 3.54 7.64
CA ASP A 47 9.71 3.21 6.96
C ASP A 47 9.44 3.10 5.45
N VAL A 48 10.47 3.34 4.62
CA VAL A 48 10.40 3.23 3.16
C VAL A 48 11.37 2.17 2.68
N VAL A 49 10.92 1.27 1.82
CA VAL A 49 11.76 0.27 1.14
C VAL A 49 11.63 0.43 -0.36
N ASP A 50 12.77 0.50 -1.02
CA ASP A 50 12.83 0.50 -2.48
C ASP A 50 13.34 -0.84 -2.99
N MET A 51 12.44 -1.70 -3.50
CA MET A 51 12.81 -3.00 -4.03
C MET A 51 13.64 -2.91 -5.33
N MET A 52 13.66 -1.75 -6.00
CA MET A 52 14.58 -1.52 -7.12
C MET A 52 16.05 -1.56 -6.70
N LEU A 53 16.34 -1.41 -5.39
CA LEU A 53 17.70 -1.50 -4.83
C LEU A 53 18.14 -2.94 -4.52
N GLY A 54 17.40 -3.95 -5.01
CA GLY A 54 17.78 -5.36 -4.90
C GLY A 54 17.16 -6.12 -3.72
N TYR A 55 16.22 -5.50 -3.00
CA TYR A 55 15.44 -6.21 -1.97
C TYR A 55 14.50 -7.23 -2.60
N LYS A 56 14.43 -8.41 -1.98
CA LYS A 56 13.53 -9.49 -2.37
C LYS A 56 12.28 -9.48 -1.49
N VAL A 57 11.27 -10.21 -1.94
CA VAL A 57 10.01 -10.37 -1.19
C VAL A 57 10.25 -10.88 0.24
N ASP A 58 11.17 -11.84 0.41
CA ASP A 58 11.52 -12.38 1.73
C ASP A 58 12.15 -11.33 2.67
N ASP A 59 12.91 -10.37 2.12
CA ASP A 59 13.48 -9.28 2.92
C ASP A 59 12.35 -8.37 3.45
N VAL A 60 11.40 -8.03 2.60
CA VAL A 60 10.21 -7.24 2.98
C VAL A 60 9.39 -7.98 4.04
N ILE A 61 9.16 -9.29 3.88
CA ILE A 61 8.46 -10.12 4.87
C ILE A 61 9.20 -10.13 6.22
N LEU A 62 10.53 -10.27 6.19
CA LEU A 62 11.34 -10.24 7.41
C LEU A 62 11.25 -8.87 8.10
N MET A 63 11.31 -7.78 7.33
CA MET A 63 11.14 -6.43 7.86
C MET A 63 9.76 -6.26 8.52
N ILE A 64 8.68 -6.68 7.86
CA ILE A 64 7.32 -6.60 8.43
C ILE A 64 7.22 -7.32 9.76
N LYS A 65 7.77 -8.53 9.86
CA LYS A 65 7.74 -9.29 11.11
C LYS A 65 8.60 -8.66 12.20
N LYS A 66 9.82 -8.23 11.87
CA LYS A 66 10.80 -7.69 12.81
C LYS A 66 10.36 -6.35 13.39
N HIS A 67 9.73 -5.53 12.57
CA HIS A 67 9.37 -4.16 12.90
C HIS A 67 7.90 -4.00 13.28
N HIS A 68 7.10 -5.08 13.19
CA HIS A 68 5.68 -5.07 13.57
C HIS A 68 4.88 -3.99 12.84
N TYR A 69 5.09 -3.84 11.51
CA TYR A 69 4.22 -2.97 10.72
C TYR A 69 2.78 -3.49 10.77
N ASP A 70 1.82 -2.58 10.86
CA ASP A 70 0.39 -2.88 10.86
C ASP A 70 -0.30 -2.54 9.53
N LEU A 71 0.36 -1.75 8.68
CA LEU A 71 -0.05 -1.43 7.31
C LEU A 71 1.15 -1.45 6.36
N VAL A 72 0.97 -2.01 5.16
CA VAL A 72 1.96 -1.93 4.06
C VAL A 72 1.33 -1.26 2.84
N GLY A 73 1.96 -0.20 2.37
CA GLY A 73 1.53 0.59 1.22
C GLY A 73 2.33 0.29 -0.04
N PHE A 74 1.64 0.10 -1.16
CA PHE A 74 2.26 -0.10 -2.48
C PHE A 74 1.67 0.86 -3.52
N SER A 75 2.51 1.34 -4.44
CA SER A 75 2.03 2.02 -5.65
C SER A 75 2.04 1.06 -6.84
N LEU A 76 0.89 0.89 -7.50
CA LEU A 76 0.71 -0.02 -8.62
C LEU A 76 0.73 0.73 -9.96
N LEU A 77 1.55 0.21 -10.88
CA LEU A 77 1.62 0.64 -12.26
C LEU A 77 0.91 -0.36 -13.17
N THR A 78 0.10 0.14 -14.12
CA THR A 78 -0.77 -0.68 -14.97
C THR A 78 -0.02 -1.72 -15.79
N TYR A 79 1.22 -1.46 -16.18
CA TYR A 79 1.99 -2.41 -17.00
C TYR A 79 2.73 -3.48 -16.18
N GLN A 80 2.59 -3.48 -14.85
CA GLN A 80 3.27 -4.42 -13.95
C GLN A 80 2.38 -4.95 -12.81
N TYR A 81 1.07 -4.73 -12.92
CA TYR A 81 0.17 -5.07 -11.83
C TYR A 81 0.18 -6.57 -11.49
N LEU A 82 0.35 -7.47 -12.48
CA LEU A 82 0.42 -8.92 -12.23
C LEU A 82 1.59 -9.31 -11.32
N SER A 83 2.81 -8.88 -11.64
CA SER A 83 3.97 -9.13 -10.77
C SER A 83 3.84 -8.45 -9.42
N SER A 84 3.16 -7.30 -9.37
CA SER A 84 2.84 -6.62 -8.12
C SER A 84 1.87 -7.43 -7.26
N TYR A 85 0.82 -8.01 -7.86
CA TYR A 85 -0.12 -8.89 -7.18
C TYR A 85 0.56 -10.15 -6.66
N ASP A 86 1.50 -10.74 -7.40
CA ASP A 86 2.27 -11.90 -6.95
C ASP A 86 3.05 -11.59 -5.66
N ILE A 87 3.73 -10.43 -5.61
CA ILE A 87 4.48 -9.96 -4.44
C ILE A 87 3.54 -9.70 -3.26
N ILE A 88 2.45 -8.96 -3.50
CA ILE A 88 1.45 -8.62 -2.48
C ILE A 88 0.82 -9.90 -1.89
N THR A 89 0.48 -10.87 -2.75
CA THR A 89 -0.10 -12.15 -2.36
C THR A 89 0.89 -12.98 -1.55
N ALA A 90 2.16 -13.02 -1.95
CA ALA A 90 3.21 -13.71 -1.20
C ALA A 90 3.37 -13.13 0.22
N ILE A 91 3.34 -11.79 0.35
CA ILE A 91 3.40 -11.11 1.66
C ILE A 91 2.18 -11.48 2.52
N LYS A 92 0.96 -11.35 1.97
CA LYS A 92 -0.28 -11.67 2.69
C LYS A 92 -0.32 -13.13 3.14
N ASN A 93 0.09 -14.07 2.29
CA ASN A 93 0.12 -15.50 2.63
C ASN A 93 1.07 -15.80 3.81
N LYS A 94 2.16 -15.06 3.95
CA LYS A 94 3.12 -15.24 5.06
C LYS A 94 2.73 -14.48 6.32
N ILE A 95 1.89 -13.45 6.20
CA ILE A 95 1.43 -12.60 7.30
C ILE A 95 -0.06 -12.29 7.11
N PRO A 96 -0.99 -13.23 7.35
CA PRO A 96 -2.41 -13.03 7.04
C PRO A 96 -3.07 -11.84 7.76
N SER A 97 -2.51 -11.43 8.90
CA SER A 97 -2.98 -10.29 9.68
C SER A 97 -2.54 -8.93 9.16
N ILE A 98 -1.56 -8.85 8.25
CA ILE A 98 -1.06 -7.57 7.74
C ILE A 98 -2.14 -6.87 6.93
N ARG A 99 -2.32 -5.57 7.11
CA ARG A 99 -3.20 -4.78 6.25
C ARG A 99 -2.42 -4.25 5.05
N ILE A 100 -3.02 -4.31 3.88
CA ILE A 100 -2.41 -3.91 2.61
C ILE A 100 -3.24 -2.80 1.97
N ILE A 101 -2.60 -1.67 1.73
CA ILE A 101 -3.16 -0.54 0.98
C ILE A 101 -2.40 -0.37 -0.33
N VAL A 102 -3.14 -0.16 -1.41
CA VAL A 102 -2.56 0.10 -2.73
C VAL A 102 -3.06 1.43 -3.29
N GLY A 103 -2.21 2.12 -4.05
CA GLY A 103 -2.59 3.30 -4.82
C GLY A 103 -1.92 3.32 -6.19
N GLY A 104 -1.88 4.48 -6.82
CA GLY A 104 -1.20 4.69 -8.09
C GLY A 104 -2.10 4.48 -9.32
N PRO A 105 -1.56 4.70 -10.53
CA PRO A 105 -2.34 4.77 -11.77
C PRO A 105 -3.23 3.56 -12.06
N HIS A 106 -2.76 2.35 -11.71
CA HIS A 106 -3.56 1.13 -11.88
C HIS A 106 -4.82 1.17 -11.03
N VAL A 107 -4.69 1.53 -9.75
CA VAL A 107 -5.81 1.62 -8.80
C VAL A 107 -6.77 2.74 -9.20
N SER A 108 -6.26 3.90 -9.60
CA SER A 108 -7.09 5.02 -10.05
C SER A 108 -7.91 4.68 -11.31
N THR A 109 -7.37 3.81 -12.18
CA THR A 109 -8.01 3.42 -13.44
C THR A 109 -9.05 2.30 -13.24
N PHE A 110 -8.67 1.24 -12.51
CA PHE A 110 -9.50 0.03 -12.38
C PHE A 110 -10.33 -0.03 -11.09
N ARG A 111 -10.06 0.87 -10.14
CA ARG A 111 -10.87 1.09 -8.94
C ARG A 111 -11.15 -0.21 -8.18
N GLU A 112 -12.42 -0.55 -7.96
CA GLU A 112 -12.87 -1.69 -7.16
C GLU A 112 -12.45 -3.02 -7.79
N GLU A 113 -12.20 -3.06 -9.10
CA GLU A 113 -11.73 -4.27 -9.79
C GLU A 113 -10.36 -4.72 -9.28
N VAL A 114 -9.49 -3.78 -8.88
CA VAL A 114 -8.18 -4.13 -8.29
C VAL A 114 -8.34 -5.01 -7.06
N LEU A 115 -9.31 -4.68 -6.20
CA LEU A 115 -9.59 -5.49 -5.03
C LEU A 115 -10.22 -6.81 -5.48
N ARG A 116 -11.17 -6.83 -6.43
CA ARG A 116 -11.80 -8.07 -6.94
C ARG A 116 -10.80 -9.07 -7.51
N GLU A 117 -9.79 -8.59 -8.24
CA GLU A 117 -8.75 -9.43 -8.85
C GLU A 117 -7.73 -9.95 -7.84
N CYS A 118 -7.49 -9.22 -6.74
CA CYS A 118 -6.48 -9.57 -5.75
C CYS A 118 -7.04 -9.52 -4.32
N ASP A 119 -7.46 -10.67 -3.80
CA ASP A 119 -7.98 -10.82 -2.44
C ASP A 119 -6.97 -10.49 -1.33
N ALA A 120 -5.68 -10.40 -1.66
CA ALA A 120 -4.65 -9.97 -0.73
C ALA A 120 -4.68 -8.45 -0.43
N ILE A 121 -5.40 -7.66 -1.22
CA ILE A 121 -5.51 -6.21 -1.05
C ILE A 121 -6.73 -5.88 -0.18
N ASP A 122 -6.49 -5.09 0.87
CA ASP A 122 -7.55 -4.68 1.79
C ASP A 122 -8.15 -3.33 1.45
N PHE A 123 -7.31 -2.41 0.96
CA PHE A 123 -7.62 -1.01 0.71
C PHE A 123 -7.03 -0.56 -0.62
N GLY A 124 -7.79 0.22 -1.38
CA GLY A 124 -7.36 0.88 -2.60
C GLY A 124 -7.53 2.39 -2.48
N VAL A 125 -6.60 3.16 -3.03
CA VAL A 125 -6.65 4.62 -3.05
C VAL A 125 -6.73 5.11 -4.47
N VAL A 126 -7.79 5.86 -4.77
CA VAL A 126 -8.06 6.45 -6.08
C VAL A 126 -7.56 7.89 -6.09
N MET A 127 -6.83 8.25 -7.14
CA MET A 127 -6.17 9.55 -7.31
C MET A 127 -5.05 9.75 -6.29
N GLU A 128 -5.06 10.88 -5.58
CA GLU A 128 -4.01 11.29 -4.65
C GLU A 128 -4.13 10.58 -3.30
N GLY A 129 -3.00 10.16 -2.75
CA GLY A 129 -2.97 9.20 -1.65
C GLY A 129 -2.70 9.79 -0.28
N GLU A 130 -2.16 11.00 -0.20
CA GLU A 130 -1.64 11.63 1.01
C GLU A 130 -2.74 11.78 2.07
N ILE A 131 -3.84 12.42 1.69
CA ILE A 131 -4.96 12.70 2.58
C ILE A 131 -5.65 11.40 3.01
N VAL A 132 -5.83 10.47 2.08
CA VAL A 132 -6.46 9.17 2.34
C VAL A 132 -5.61 8.33 3.29
N LEU A 133 -4.30 8.28 3.07
CA LEU A 133 -3.35 7.56 3.90
C LEU A 133 -3.28 8.15 5.32
N ARG A 134 -3.28 9.48 5.45
CA ARG A 134 -3.40 10.13 6.76
C ARG A 134 -4.69 9.70 7.47
N ASP A 135 -5.83 9.85 6.80
CA ASP A 135 -7.14 9.67 7.43
C ASP A 135 -7.36 8.21 7.85
N ILE A 136 -6.91 7.25 7.04
CA ILE A 136 -6.99 5.82 7.39
C ILE A 136 -6.04 5.48 8.55
N CYS A 137 -4.84 6.09 8.61
CA CYS A 137 -3.90 5.85 9.70
C CYS A 137 -4.39 6.48 11.02
N LYS A 138 -5.04 7.65 10.97
CA LYS A 138 -5.64 8.26 12.17
C LYS A 138 -6.81 7.44 12.72
N GLY A 139 -7.61 6.83 11.85
CA GLY A 139 -8.77 6.02 12.26
C GLY A 139 -9.91 6.83 12.90
N GLU A 140 -9.87 8.16 12.79
CA GLU A 140 -10.89 9.09 13.31
C GLU A 140 -12.18 9.05 12.47
N LEU A 141 -12.07 8.64 11.21
CA LEU A 141 -13.17 8.49 10.27
C LEU A 141 -13.47 7.00 10.02
N SER A 142 -14.75 6.67 9.90
CA SER A 142 -15.15 5.39 9.31
C SER A 142 -14.72 5.35 7.83
N TYR A 143 -14.30 4.19 7.32
CA TYR A 143 -13.77 4.06 5.95
C TYR A 143 -14.68 4.65 4.86
N GLN A 144 -16.00 4.47 4.99
CA GLN A 144 -17.01 5.06 4.08
C GLN A 144 -16.99 6.60 4.00
N ASN A 145 -16.37 7.27 4.97
CA ASN A 145 -16.27 8.72 5.04
C ASN A 145 -14.86 9.22 4.65
N ILE A 146 -14.00 8.36 4.12
CA ILE A 146 -12.68 8.74 3.61
C ILE A 146 -12.79 8.83 2.07
N PRO A 147 -12.90 10.03 1.47
CA PRO A 147 -13.08 10.17 0.04
C PRO A 147 -11.89 9.60 -0.73
N GLY A 148 -12.15 8.81 -1.77
CA GLY A 148 -11.11 8.17 -2.58
C GLY A 148 -10.57 6.85 -2.02
N LEU A 149 -11.05 6.42 -0.84
CA LEU A 149 -10.76 5.09 -0.30
C LEU A 149 -11.76 4.05 -0.85
N ILE A 150 -11.21 2.97 -1.39
CA ILE A 150 -11.90 1.72 -1.67
C ILE A 150 -11.46 0.72 -0.62
N TYR A 151 -12.38 -0.11 -0.12
CA TYR A 151 -12.06 -1.09 0.92
C TYR A 151 -12.90 -2.36 0.81
N ARG A 152 -12.29 -3.45 1.25
CA ARG A 152 -12.96 -4.75 1.36
C ARG A 152 -13.60 -4.93 2.73
N THR A 153 -14.84 -5.39 2.74
CA THR A 153 -15.54 -5.91 3.91
C THR A 153 -15.78 -7.42 3.74
N GLN A 154 -16.35 -8.09 4.75
CA GLN A 154 -16.64 -9.53 4.67
C GLN A 154 -17.58 -9.90 3.51
N ASN A 155 -18.47 -8.99 3.10
CA ASN A 155 -19.53 -9.30 2.15
C ASN A 155 -19.43 -8.53 0.82
N GLU A 156 -18.66 -7.45 0.78
CA GLU A 156 -18.67 -6.50 -0.35
C GLU A 156 -17.39 -5.65 -0.41
N ILE A 157 -17.11 -5.13 -1.60
CA ILE A 157 -16.10 -4.10 -1.86
C ILE A 157 -16.83 -2.77 -2.05
N LYS A 158 -16.39 -1.74 -1.34
CA LYS A 158 -17.01 -0.42 -1.25
C LYS A 158 -16.02 0.70 -1.52
#